data_AF-A0A926BBL9-F1
#
_entry.id   AF-A0A926BBL9-F1
#
_cell.length_a   1.000
_cell.length_b   1.000
_cell.length_c   1.000
_cell.angle_alpha   90.00
_cell.angle_beta   90.00
_cell.angle_gamma   90.00
#
_symmetry.space_group_name_H-M   'P 1'
#
loop_
_entity.id
_entity.type
_entity.pdbx_description
1 polymer ?
#
loop_
_entity_poly.entity_id
_entity_poly.type
_entity_poly.pdbx_seq_one_letter_code
_entity_poly.pdbx_strand_id
1 'polypeptide(L)'
;GVYRLNDTWQMLLDGIAEENAAANILFVPFFEWYIPFFYAYTLALRRADEYAADKAAARTVGAGKIADALITLELFGRRMIAGRKNEPQGPGAEQKWLAEALAENDDLGDDHPCLRNRLRGIGQINRSVPEPTDQSAAEKYFDYRLIKLAESVGIRIRSEAEPQESPPAPDAVPNPVPSGSPTMPSLQPIGWNG
;
A
#
# COMPACT_ATOMS: atom_id res chain seq x y z
N GLY A 1 2.91 -1.11 -0.15
CA GLY A 1 2.01 -0.39 0.77
C GLY A 1 1.28 -1.38 1.64
N VAL A 2 0.78 -0.95 2.79
CA VAL A 2 0.20 -1.81 3.84
C VAL A 2 -0.93 -2.73 3.35
N TYR A 3 -1.54 -2.46 2.20
CA TYR A 3 -2.41 -3.40 1.48
C TYR A 3 -1.76 -4.77 1.21
N ARG A 4 -0.52 -4.83 0.71
CA ARG A 4 0.17 -6.12 0.51
C ARG A 4 0.47 -6.82 1.83
N LEU A 5 0.66 -6.04 2.90
CA LEU A 5 0.83 -6.58 4.24
C LEU A 5 -0.50 -7.20 4.70
N ASN A 6 -1.61 -6.50 4.53
CA ASN A 6 -2.95 -6.99 4.83
C ASN A 6 -3.28 -8.25 4.02
N ASP A 7 -2.99 -8.29 2.73
CA ASP A 7 -3.26 -9.46 1.88
C ASP A 7 -2.36 -10.65 2.26
N THR A 8 -1.10 -10.41 2.61
CA THR A 8 -0.19 -11.46 3.11
C THR A 8 -0.65 -11.98 4.48
N TRP A 9 -1.19 -11.12 5.34
CA TRP A 9 -1.73 -11.52 6.64
C TRP A 9 -3.07 -12.25 6.51
N GLN A 10 -3.95 -11.84 5.60
CA GLN A 10 -5.20 -12.55 5.29
C GLN A 10 -4.89 -13.94 4.74
N MET A 11 -3.96 -14.05 3.80
CA MET A 11 -3.53 -15.35 3.25
C MET A 11 -2.93 -16.28 4.33
N LEU A 12 -2.24 -15.71 5.32
CA LEU A 12 -1.67 -16.45 6.45
C LEU A 12 -2.73 -16.83 7.49
N LEU A 13 -3.75 -16.00 7.69
CA LEU A 13 -4.91 -16.28 8.55
C LEU A 13 -5.82 -17.34 7.93
N ASP A 14 -6.08 -17.27 6.64
CA ASP A 14 -6.88 -18.26 5.89
C ASP A 14 -6.21 -19.63 5.97
N GLY A 15 -4.89 -19.71 5.77
CA GLY A 15 -4.14 -20.96 5.90
C GLY A 15 -4.13 -21.56 7.32
N ILE A 16 -4.14 -20.72 8.37
CA ILE A 16 -4.22 -21.19 9.77
C ILE A 16 -5.67 -21.58 10.16
N ALA A 17 -6.66 -20.86 9.63
CA ALA A 17 -8.07 -21.11 9.89
C ALA A 17 -8.59 -22.39 9.22
N GLU A 18 -8.08 -22.76 8.05
CA GLU A 18 -8.42 -24.02 7.37
C GLU A 18 -7.93 -25.27 8.12
N GLU A 19 -6.82 -25.18 8.86
CA GLU A 19 -6.24 -26.33 9.57
C GLU A 19 -6.69 -26.47 11.04
N ASN A 20 -7.14 -25.40 11.72
CA ASN A 20 -7.44 -25.47 13.16
C ASN A 20 -8.46 -24.44 13.69
N ALA A 21 -9.71 -24.88 13.92
CA ALA A 21 -10.80 -24.04 14.44
C ALA A 21 -10.48 -23.37 15.81
N ALA A 22 -9.62 -23.98 16.62
CA ALA A 22 -9.17 -23.42 17.90
C ALA A 22 -8.23 -22.21 17.74
N ALA A 23 -7.43 -22.16 16.67
CA ALA A 23 -6.58 -21.02 16.35
C ALA A 23 -7.45 -19.82 15.94
N ASN A 24 -8.49 -20.05 15.14
CA ASN A 24 -9.41 -19.00 14.69
C ASN A 24 -10.10 -18.28 15.88
N ILE A 25 -10.50 -19.03 16.92
CA ILE A 25 -11.12 -18.50 18.13
C ILE A 25 -10.18 -17.59 18.94
N LEU A 26 -8.87 -17.85 18.92
CA LEU A 26 -7.89 -17.05 19.65
C LEU A 26 -7.36 -15.86 18.82
N PHE A 27 -7.05 -16.07 17.55
CA PHE A 27 -6.32 -15.11 16.72
C PHE A 27 -7.22 -14.00 16.16
N VAL A 28 -8.45 -14.29 15.72
CA VAL A 28 -9.33 -13.26 15.14
C VAL A 28 -9.65 -12.15 16.15
N PRO A 29 -10.11 -12.43 17.39
CA PRO A 29 -10.37 -11.38 18.36
C PRO A 29 -9.11 -10.59 18.74
N PHE A 30 -7.95 -11.27 18.79
CA PHE A 30 -6.67 -10.62 19.04
C PHE A 30 -6.31 -9.63 17.92
N PHE A 31 -6.44 -10.02 16.65
CA PHE A 31 -6.12 -9.15 15.51
C PHE A 31 -7.13 -8.02 15.34
N GLU A 32 -8.44 -8.27 15.52
CA GLU A 32 -9.46 -7.21 15.50
C GLU A 32 -9.21 -6.15 16.58
N TRP A 33 -8.66 -6.56 17.73
CA TRP A 33 -8.19 -5.64 18.76
C TRP A 33 -6.88 -4.95 18.35
N TYR A 34 -5.83 -5.71 18.00
CA TYR A 34 -4.46 -5.21 17.84
C TYR A 34 -4.25 -4.37 16.56
N ILE A 35 -4.81 -4.79 15.43
CA ILE A 35 -4.56 -4.17 14.12
C ILE A 35 -4.96 -2.69 14.10
N PRO A 36 -6.13 -2.26 14.60
CA PRO A 36 -6.48 -0.84 14.68
C PRO A 36 -5.47 0.01 15.46
N PHE A 37 -4.93 -0.49 16.59
CA PHE A 37 -3.92 0.23 17.38
C PHE A 37 -2.58 0.31 16.65
N PHE A 38 -2.12 -0.81 16.09
CA PHE A 38 -0.89 -0.85 15.30
C PHE A 38 -0.98 0.09 14.08
N TYR A 39 -2.13 0.10 13.43
CA TYR A 39 -2.39 0.95 12.28
C TYR A 39 -2.36 2.43 12.66
N ALA A 40 -3.07 2.84 13.72
CA ALA A 40 -3.04 4.22 14.20
C ALA A 40 -1.62 4.68 14.58
N TYR A 41 -0.85 3.82 15.25
CA TYR A 41 0.54 4.10 15.63
C TYR A 41 1.45 4.29 14.41
N THR A 42 1.41 3.33 13.47
CA THR A 42 2.26 3.38 12.27
C THR A 42 1.82 4.46 11.27
N LEU A 43 0.55 4.86 11.28
CA LEU A 43 0.04 5.94 10.44
C LEU A 43 0.63 7.29 10.87
N ALA A 44 0.68 7.57 12.16
CA ALA A 44 1.30 8.79 12.66
C ALA A 44 2.77 8.90 12.26
N LEU A 45 3.51 7.78 12.32
CA LEU A 45 4.90 7.71 11.86
C LEU A 45 5.03 7.96 10.36
N ARG A 46 4.22 7.27 9.53
CA ARG A 46 4.23 7.46 8.07
C ARG A 46 3.93 8.89 7.65
N ARG A 47 2.97 9.54 8.32
CA ARG A 47 2.68 10.96 8.08
C ARG A 47 3.84 11.88 8.48
N ALA A 48 4.53 11.58 9.58
CA ALA A 48 5.71 12.34 9.98
C ALA A 48 6.84 12.23 8.94
N ASP A 49 7.05 11.04 8.38
CA ASP A 49 8.03 10.80 7.31
C ASP A 49 7.69 11.58 6.03
N GLU A 50 6.41 11.61 5.61
CA GLU A 50 5.95 12.43 4.48
C GLU A 50 6.24 13.92 4.70
N TYR A 51 5.92 14.46 5.89
CA TYR A 51 6.22 15.86 6.20
C TYR A 51 7.72 16.14 6.24
N ALA A 52 8.52 15.19 6.73
CA ALA A 52 9.98 15.32 6.74
C ALA A 52 10.53 15.33 5.31
N ALA A 53 10.03 14.45 4.44
CA ALA A 53 10.38 14.40 3.03
C ALA A 53 10.01 15.70 2.31
N ASP A 54 8.79 16.21 2.50
CA ASP A 54 8.33 17.47 1.90
C ASP A 54 9.22 18.65 2.34
N LYS A 55 9.56 18.72 3.64
CA LYS A 55 10.47 19.74 4.17
C LYS A 55 11.89 19.61 3.61
N ALA A 56 12.41 18.40 3.50
CA ALA A 56 13.73 18.16 2.93
C ALA A 56 13.77 18.59 1.46
N ALA A 57 12.74 18.23 0.68
CA ALA A 57 12.61 18.62 -0.70
C ALA A 57 12.48 20.15 -0.84
N ALA A 58 11.67 20.79 0.02
CA ALA A 58 11.51 22.25 0.04
C ALA A 58 12.81 22.99 0.34
N ARG A 59 13.71 22.43 1.16
CA ARG A 59 15.05 22.98 1.43
C ARG A 59 15.97 22.90 0.22
N THR A 60 15.82 21.87 -0.61
CA THR A 60 16.70 21.62 -1.76
C THR A 60 16.26 22.37 -3.02
N VAL A 61 14.97 22.31 -3.37
CA VAL A 61 14.45 22.88 -4.63
C VAL A 61 13.54 24.11 -4.43
N GLY A 62 13.20 24.43 -3.18
CA GLY A 62 12.30 25.53 -2.82
C GLY A 62 10.86 25.07 -2.55
N ALA A 63 10.23 25.65 -1.53
CA ALA A 63 8.87 25.30 -1.10
C ALA A 63 7.82 25.51 -2.21
N GLY A 64 7.95 26.56 -3.03
CA GLY A 64 7.05 26.81 -4.15
C GLY A 64 7.06 25.66 -5.16
N LYS A 65 8.25 25.18 -5.56
CA LYS A 65 8.39 24.11 -6.55
C LYS A 65 7.87 22.76 -6.05
N ILE A 66 8.07 22.45 -4.77
CA ILE A 66 7.45 21.26 -4.17
C ILE A 66 5.93 21.38 -4.11
N ALA A 67 5.40 22.55 -3.75
CA ALA A 67 3.95 22.76 -3.79
C ALA A 67 3.38 22.59 -5.21
N ASP A 68 4.05 23.11 -6.23
CA ASP A 68 3.63 22.89 -7.62
C ASP A 68 3.61 21.40 -7.96
N ALA A 69 4.69 20.68 -7.64
CA ALA A 69 4.80 19.25 -7.92
C ALA A 69 3.71 18.42 -7.20
N LEU A 70 3.42 18.72 -5.93
CA LEU A 70 2.37 18.05 -5.17
C LEU A 70 0.99 18.29 -5.80
N ILE A 71 0.69 19.52 -6.20
CA ILE A 71 -0.58 19.85 -6.85
C ILE A 71 -0.67 19.16 -8.23
N THR A 72 0.40 19.20 -9.02
CA THR A 72 0.43 18.53 -10.33
C THR A 72 0.21 17.02 -10.19
N LEU A 73 0.81 16.38 -9.18
CA LEU A 73 0.64 14.94 -8.94
C LEU A 73 -0.80 14.59 -8.54
N GLU A 74 -1.41 15.38 -7.66
CA GLU A 74 -2.81 15.23 -7.25
C GLU A 74 -3.76 15.35 -8.45
N LEU A 75 -3.60 16.40 -9.24
CA LEU A 75 -4.41 16.65 -10.44
C LEU A 75 -4.21 15.56 -11.49
N PHE A 76 -2.98 15.05 -11.64
CA PHE A 76 -2.69 13.95 -12.54
C PHE A 76 -3.48 12.68 -12.17
N GLY A 77 -3.50 12.32 -10.88
CA GLY A 77 -4.27 11.18 -10.39
C GLY A 77 -5.77 11.32 -10.68
N ARG A 78 -6.35 12.49 -10.37
CA ARG A 78 -7.76 12.77 -10.64
C ARG A 78 -8.09 12.76 -12.14
N ARG A 79 -7.21 13.33 -12.98
CA ARG A 79 -7.35 13.30 -14.43
C ARG A 79 -7.36 11.87 -14.99
N MET A 80 -6.53 10.97 -14.46
CA MET A 80 -6.56 9.57 -14.87
C MET A 80 -7.88 8.87 -14.53
N ILE A 81 -8.43 9.13 -13.34
CA ILE A 81 -9.72 8.59 -12.92
C ILE A 81 -10.86 9.16 -13.78
N ALA A 82 -10.87 10.47 -14.00
CA ALA A 82 -11.82 11.16 -14.85
C ALA A 82 -11.78 10.64 -16.30
N GLY A 83 -10.58 10.45 -16.85
CA GLY A 83 -10.38 9.86 -18.17
C GLY A 83 -10.93 8.45 -18.29
N ARG A 84 -10.76 7.61 -17.25
CA ARG A 84 -11.38 6.27 -17.19
C ARG A 84 -12.91 6.33 -17.19
N LYS A 85 -13.49 7.37 -16.58
CA LYS A 85 -14.94 7.60 -16.49
C LYS A 85 -15.52 8.40 -17.67
N ASN A 86 -14.69 8.80 -18.64
CA ASN A 86 -15.06 9.72 -19.73
C ASN A 86 -15.65 11.05 -19.24
N GLU A 87 -15.15 11.57 -18.12
CA GLU A 87 -15.56 12.86 -17.57
C GLU A 87 -14.87 14.05 -18.28
N PRO A 88 -15.47 15.26 -18.27
CA PRO A 88 -14.87 16.45 -18.87
C PRO A 88 -13.53 16.80 -18.23
N GLN A 89 -12.52 17.08 -19.08
CA GLN A 89 -11.18 17.48 -18.67
C GLN A 89 -10.89 18.92 -19.10
N GLY A 90 -9.89 19.53 -18.47
CA GLY A 90 -9.40 20.86 -18.81
C GLY A 90 -9.26 21.77 -17.59
N PRO A 91 -8.88 23.03 -17.78
CA PRO A 91 -8.52 23.93 -16.69
C PRO A 91 -9.64 24.04 -15.64
N GLY A 92 -10.88 24.29 -16.07
CA GLY A 92 -12.03 24.41 -15.16
C GLY A 92 -12.27 23.18 -14.28
N ALA A 93 -12.01 21.99 -14.81
CA ALA A 93 -12.09 20.74 -14.05
C ALA A 93 -10.93 20.64 -13.04
N GLU A 94 -9.71 21.00 -13.45
CA GLU A 94 -8.53 21.00 -12.56
C GLU A 94 -8.66 22.00 -11.41
N GLN A 95 -9.21 23.19 -11.64
CA GLN A 95 -9.47 24.14 -10.54
C GLN A 95 -10.50 23.58 -9.54
N LYS A 96 -11.55 22.92 -10.04
CA LYS A 96 -12.54 22.26 -9.18
C LYS A 96 -11.90 21.12 -8.38
N TRP A 97 -11.13 20.25 -9.04
CA TRP A 97 -10.44 19.14 -8.38
C TRP A 97 -9.43 19.59 -7.34
N LEU A 98 -8.69 20.67 -7.60
CA LEU A 98 -7.80 21.26 -6.60
C LEU A 98 -8.58 21.77 -5.40
N ALA A 99 -9.69 22.47 -5.62
CA ALA A 99 -10.53 22.95 -4.53
C ALA A 99 -11.09 21.80 -3.67
N GLU A 100 -11.50 20.69 -4.30
CA GLU A 100 -11.92 19.47 -3.62
C GLU A 100 -10.78 18.85 -2.80
N ALA A 101 -9.60 18.65 -3.40
CA ALA A 101 -8.42 18.11 -2.73
C ALA A 101 -7.96 18.96 -1.53
N LEU A 102 -8.10 20.29 -1.63
CA LEU A 102 -7.79 21.19 -0.53
C LEU A 102 -8.86 21.16 0.58
N ALA A 103 -10.09 20.76 0.28
CA ALA A 103 -11.16 20.61 1.26
C ALA A 103 -11.09 19.28 2.03
N GLU A 104 -10.46 18.26 1.46
CA GLU A 104 -10.35 16.92 2.03
C GLU A 104 -9.64 16.89 3.40
N ASN A 105 -10.13 16.02 4.27
CA ASN A 105 -9.53 15.73 5.57
C ASN A 105 -8.69 14.46 5.47
N ASP A 106 -7.71 14.32 6.36
CA ASP A 106 -6.93 13.09 6.45
C ASP A 106 -7.85 11.90 6.74
N ASP A 107 -7.85 10.90 5.86
CA ASP A 107 -8.52 9.61 6.08
C ASP A 107 -7.59 8.69 6.89
N LEU A 108 -8.15 7.93 7.83
CA LEU A 108 -7.40 6.90 8.50
C LEU A 108 -6.93 5.83 7.52
N GLY A 109 -7.71 5.52 6.47
CA GLY A 109 -7.37 4.51 5.46
C GLY A 109 -6.28 4.91 4.45
N ASP A 110 -5.91 6.19 4.39
CA ASP A 110 -4.85 6.68 3.51
C ASP A 110 -3.53 6.81 4.27
N ASP A 111 -2.49 6.15 3.73
CA ASP A 111 -1.14 6.17 4.28
C ASP A 111 -0.50 7.57 4.18
N HIS A 112 -1.00 8.44 3.30
CA HIS A 112 -0.48 9.79 3.08
C HIS A 112 -1.38 10.88 3.70
N PRO A 113 -0.81 11.97 4.25
CA PRO A 113 -1.60 13.14 4.64
C PRO A 113 -2.22 13.82 3.42
N CYS A 114 -3.40 14.42 3.58
CA CYS A 114 -4.08 15.11 2.48
C CYS A 114 -3.25 16.29 1.93
N LEU A 115 -3.51 16.66 0.67
CA LEU A 115 -2.77 17.71 -0.03
C LEU A 115 -2.68 19.01 0.78
N ARG A 116 -3.80 19.45 1.37
CA ARG A 116 -3.85 20.66 2.22
C ARG A 116 -2.85 20.60 3.37
N ASN A 117 -2.76 19.47 4.05
CA ASN A 117 -1.88 19.32 5.21
C ASN A 117 -0.40 19.32 4.81
N ARG A 118 -0.06 18.64 3.71
CA ARG A 118 1.30 18.64 3.14
C ARG A 118 1.74 20.04 2.74
N LEU A 119 0.89 20.77 2.00
CA LEU A 119 1.14 22.14 1.59
C LEU A 119 1.32 23.10 2.79
N ARG A 120 0.49 22.96 3.83
CA ARG A 120 0.65 23.71 5.07
C ARG A 120 1.97 23.37 5.78
N GLY A 121 2.40 22.12 5.75
CA GLY A 121 3.67 21.64 6.33
C GLY A 121 4.92 22.32 5.75
N ILE A 122 4.83 22.81 4.51
CA ILE A 122 5.88 23.59 3.82
C ILE A 122 5.55 25.09 3.69
N GLY A 123 4.50 25.57 4.38
CA GLY A 123 4.12 26.99 4.42
C GLY A 123 3.41 27.52 3.16
N GLN A 124 2.82 26.65 2.33
CA GLN A 124 2.22 27.00 1.04
C GLN A 124 0.68 26.90 1.08
N ILE A 125 0.02 27.81 1.79
CA ILE A 125 -1.43 27.69 2.11
C ILE A 125 -2.39 28.29 1.08
N ASN A 126 -1.92 29.17 0.18
CA ASN A 126 -2.74 29.84 -0.84
C ASN A 126 -2.16 29.51 -2.22
N ARG A 127 -2.46 28.33 -2.75
CA ARG A 127 -1.97 27.88 -4.05
C ARG A 127 -3.12 27.66 -5.02
N SER A 128 -2.85 27.96 -6.28
CA SER A 128 -3.71 27.68 -7.43
C SER A 128 -3.14 26.52 -8.23
N VAL A 129 -3.87 26.10 -9.26
CA VAL A 129 -3.34 25.17 -10.26
C VAL A 129 -2.04 25.76 -10.83
N PRO A 130 -0.91 25.02 -10.80
CA PRO A 130 0.34 25.46 -11.38
C PRO A 130 0.22 25.60 -12.89
N GLU A 131 0.97 26.55 -13.44
CA GLU A 131 1.12 26.65 -14.90
C GLU A 131 1.75 25.37 -15.45
N PRO A 132 1.31 24.88 -16.63
CA PRO A 132 1.94 23.77 -17.29
C PRO A 132 3.45 24.02 -17.48
N THR A 133 4.26 23.01 -17.17
CA THR A 133 5.70 23.09 -17.43
C THR A 133 5.96 22.67 -18.88
N ASP A 134 6.65 23.50 -19.65
CA ASP A 134 7.04 23.18 -21.03
C ASP A 134 8.03 22.01 -21.13
N GLN A 135 8.76 21.73 -20.04
CA GLN A 135 9.72 20.64 -19.96
C GLN A 135 9.77 20.06 -18.55
N SER A 136 9.63 18.75 -18.45
CA SER A 136 9.78 18.00 -17.19
C SER A 136 11.24 17.83 -16.80
N ALA A 137 11.50 17.59 -15.51
CA ALA A 137 12.84 17.25 -15.04
C ALA A 137 13.38 15.99 -15.72
N ALA A 138 12.50 15.02 -16.00
CA ALA A 138 12.89 13.79 -16.67
C ALA A 138 13.39 14.05 -18.09
N GLU A 139 12.70 14.91 -18.86
CA GLU A 139 13.16 15.33 -20.18
C GLU A 139 14.47 16.10 -20.11
N LYS A 140 14.59 17.02 -19.15
CA LYS A 140 15.80 17.84 -19.01
C LYS A 140 17.05 17.02 -18.68
N TYR A 141 16.94 16.00 -17.81
CA TYR A 141 18.09 15.25 -17.32
C TYR A 141 18.34 13.92 -18.06
N PHE A 142 17.30 13.29 -18.60
CA PHE A 142 17.43 12.01 -19.30
C PHE A 142 17.36 12.15 -20.83
N ASP A 143 16.82 13.25 -21.37
CA ASP A 143 16.79 13.57 -22.80
C ASP A 143 16.42 12.33 -23.66
N TYR A 144 17.23 11.97 -24.67
CA TYR A 144 16.99 10.81 -25.54
C TYR A 144 16.93 9.45 -24.80
N ARG A 145 17.47 9.36 -23.57
CA ARG A 145 17.38 8.14 -22.74
C ARG A 145 16.03 8.00 -22.05
N LEU A 146 15.25 9.08 -21.96
CA LEU A 146 13.94 9.07 -21.32
C LEU A 146 13.01 8.04 -21.97
N ILE A 147 13.00 7.94 -23.30
CA ILE A 147 12.14 7.00 -24.04
C ILE A 147 12.42 5.56 -23.60
N LYS A 148 13.70 5.16 -23.62
CA LYS A 148 14.11 3.81 -23.20
C LYS A 148 13.80 3.54 -21.73
N LEU A 149 14.00 4.54 -20.87
CA LEU A 149 13.70 4.41 -19.45
C LEU A 149 12.19 4.25 -19.22
N ALA A 150 11.37 5.09 -19.85
CA ALA A 150 9.92 5.04 -19.76
C ALA A 150 9.35 3.70 -20.27
N GLU A 151 9.88 3.18 -21.38
CA GLU A 151 9.54 1.85 -21.89
C GLU A 151 9.89 0.76 -20.87
N SER A 152 11.11 0.77 -20.32
CA SER A 152 11.54 -0.24 -19.35
C SER A 152 10.72 -0.23 -18.06
N VAL A 153 10.37 0.96 -17.55
CA VAL A 153 9.51 1.13 -16.38
C VAL A 153 8.08 0.67 -16.69
N GLY A 154 7.55 1.04 -17.86
CA GLY A 154 6.22 0.63 -18.31
C GLY A 154 6.08 -0.88 -18.48
N ILE A 155 7.10 -1.55 -19.01
CA ILE A 155 7.17 -3.02 -19.10
C ILE A 155 7.15 -3.62 -17.70
N ARG A 156 7.99 -3.11 -16.79
CA ARG A 156 8.11 -3.64 -15.43
C ARG A 156 6.84 -3.48 -14.62
N ILE A 157 6.21 -2.30 -14.64
CA ILE A 157 4.94 -2.05 -13.95
C ILE A 157 3.86 -3.00 -14.49
N ARG A 158 3.83 -3.24 -15.81
CA ARG A 158 2.87 -4.16 -16.44
C ARG A 158 3.11 -5.61 -16.03
N SER A 159 4.37 -6.06 -15.99
CA SER A 159 4.72 -7.41 -15.53
C SER A 159 4.46 -7.63 -14.03
N GLU A 160 4.54 -6.57 -13.21
CA GLU A 160 4.20 -6.62 -11.78
C GLU A 160 2.67 -6.54 -11.54
N ALA A 161 1.91 -6.03 -12.52
CA ALA A 161 0.45 -5.92 -12.46
C ALA A 161 -0.29 -7.14 -13.04
N GLU A 162 0.39 -7.97 -13.82
CA GLU A 162 -0.10 -9.30 -14.18
C GLU A 162 -0.14 -10.16 -12.90
N PRO A 163 -1.28 -10.81 -12.59
CA PRO A 163 -1.34 -11.70 -11.44
C PRO A 163 -0.25 -12.76 -11.60
N GLN A 164 0.65 -12.86 -10.63
CA GLN A 164 1.53 -14.01 -10.53
C GLN A 164 0.63 -15.24 -10.49
N GLU A 165 0.70 -16.11 -11.50
CA GLU A 165 0.10 -17.45 -11.40
C GLU A 165 0.60 -18.06 -10.10
N SER A 166 -0.33 -18.37 -9.19
CA SER A 166 0.01 -19.08 -7.96
C SER A 166 0.86 -20.28 -8.32
N PRO A 167 1.95 -20.57 -7.57
CA PRO A 167 2.71 -21.79 -7.80
C PRO A 167 1.73 -22.97 -7.80
N PRO A 168 1.92 -23.97 -8.69
CA PRO A 168 1.05 -25.12 -8.73
C PRO A 168 0.96 -25.70 -7.31
N ALA A 169 -0.26 -26.01 -6.88
CA ALA A 169 -0.49 -26.62 -5.57
C ALA A 169 0.51 -27.76 -5.38
N PRO A 170 1.16 -27.87 -4.21
CA PRO A 170 2.12 -28.95 -3.98
C PRO A 170 1.43 -30.27 -4.32
N ASP A 171 2.14 -31.12 -5.08
CA ASP A 171 1.65 -32.43 -5.49
C ASP A 171 0.95 -33.10 -4.31
N ALA A 172 -0.30 -33.53 -4.55
CA ALA A 172 -1.15 -34.13 -3.54
C ALA A 172 -0.33 -35.09 -2.67
N VAL A 173 -0.27 -34.80 -1.36
CA VAL A 173 0.31 -35.72 -0.38
C VAL A 173 -0.35 -37.08 -0.61
N PRO A 174 0.43 -38.15 -0.86
CA PRO A 174 -0.16 -39.46 -1.11
C PRO A 174 -1.07 -39.84 0.06
N ASN A 175 -2.26 -40.34 -0.28
CA ASN A 175 -3.32 -40.71 0.66
C ASN A 175 -2.75 -41.37 1.93
N PRO A 176 -3.27 -41.03 3.13
CA PRO A 176 -2.83 -41.68 4.35
C PRO A 176 -3.01 -43.19 4.21
N VAL A 177 -1.94 -43.92 4.51
CA VAL A 177 -1.93 -45.38 4.62
C VAL A 177 -3.10 -45.80 5.52
N PRO A 178 -3.92 -46.80 5.14
CA PRO A 178 -5.04 -47.23 5.96
C PRO A 178 -4.53 -47.61 7.36
N SER A 179 -5.19 -47.08 8.38
CA SER A 179 -4.91 -47.28 9.80
C SER A 179 -4.97 -48.76 10.16
N GLY A 180 -3.81 -49.42 10.13
CA GLY A 180 -3.59 -50.63 10.92
C GLY A 180 -3.53 -50.24 12.38
N SER A 181 -4.54 -50.63 13.16
CA SER A 181 -4.57 -50.45 14.61
C SER A 181 -3.28 -51.00 15.25
N PRO A 182 -2.49 -50.20 15.98
CA PRO A 182 -1.38 -50.74 16.74
C PRO A 182 -1.96 -51.55 17.91
N THR A 183 -1.67 -52.85 17.93
CA THR A 183 -1.87 -53.69 19.11
C THR A 183 -0.92 -53.19 20.20
N MET A 184 -1.47 -52.64 21.28
CA MET A 184 -0.70 -52.25 22.46
C MET A 184 -0.04 -53.49 23.09
N PRO A 185 1.28 -53.50 23.36
CA PRO A 185 1.87 -54.55 24.19
C PRO A 185 1.37 -54.39 25.63
N SER A 186 1.01 -55.52 26.26
CA SER A 186 0.53 -55.57 27.63
C SER A 186 1.63 -55.14 28.61
N LEU A 187 1.36 -54.07 29.37
CA LEU A 187 2.22 -53.64 30.47
C LEU A 187 2.01 -54.60 31.66
N GLN A 188 3.06 -55.33 32.04
CA GLN A 188 3.11 -56.04 33.32
C GLN A 188 3.30 -55.01 34.45
N PRO A 189 2.65 -55.16 35.61
CA PRO A 189 2.80 -54.22 36.71
C PRO A 189 4.18 -54.34 37.35
N ILE A 190 4.91 -53.22 37.42
CA ILE A 190 6.17 -53.12 38.18
C ILE A 190 5.81 -52.99 39.66
N GLY A 191 6.22 -53.98 40.45
CA GLY A 191 6.09 -53.97 41.90
C GLY A 191 7.01 -52.92 42.53
N TRP A 192 6.44 -52.09 43.41
CA TRP A 192 7.19 -51.20 44.27
C TRP A 192 7.69 -52.00 45.48
N ASN A 193 9.01 -52.12 45.64
CA ASN A 193 9.62 -52.49 46.92
C ASN A 193 10.66 -51.42 47.27
N GLY A 194 10.56 -50.93 48.51
CA GLY A 194 11.43 -49.89 49.08
C GLY A 194 12.78 -50.40 49.55
#